data_AF-A0A3N5M8A4-F1
#
_entry.id   AF-A0A3N5M8A4-F1
#
_cell.length_a   1.000
_cell.length_b   1.000
_cell.length_c   1.000
_cell.angle_alpha   90.00
_cell.angle_beta   90.00
_cell.angle_gamma   90.00
#
_symmetry.space_group_name_H-M   'P 1'
#
loop_
_entity.id
_entity.type
_entity.pdbx_description
1 polymer ?
#
loop_
_entity_poly.entity_id
_entity_poly.type
_entity_poly.pdbx_seq_one_letter_code
_entity_poly.pdbx_strand_id
1 'polypeptide(L)'
;MKTIILSGAIAAACTMLPGLALAQSGPCKHVSHERNAYTVCDVDLRKNAVRLYWQRPDGSPYAYLRSLPQSLDAKAGPLIFAINAGMFDPTFRPVGLYVEQGRELVRANTKSGYGNFHLKPNGVFYVAGEMAGVLETSAYLKRRPAIDLATQSGPMLVINGRLHPKFDRASSSLKTRNGVGIRAPNDIVFANSEGEVSFDAFA
;
A
#
# COMPACT_ATOMS: atom_id res chain seq x y z
N MET A 1 -14.14 -1.57 77.60
CA MET A 1 -13.98 -2.94 78.15
C MET A 1 -13.94 -3.93 76.99
N LYS A 2 -12.87 -4.75 76.94
CA LYS A 2 -12.68 -6.07 76.26
C LYS A 2 -12.41 -6.12 74.72
N THR A 3 -11.13 -5.99 74.33
CA THR A 3 -10.12 -7.07 74.09
C THR A 3 -10.42 -8.31 73.21
N ILE A 4 -9.66 -8.42 72.09
CA ILE A 4 -8.87 -9.54 71.45
C ILE A 4 -9.53 -10.64 70.57
N ILE A 5 -9.26 -10.71 69.24
CA ILE A 5 -8.31 -11.52 68.35
C ILE A 5 -8.61 -13.05 68.29
N LEU A 6 -8.65 -13.83 67.18
CA LEU A 6 -7.70 -14.31 66.12
C LEU A 6 -8.52 -15.31 65.23
N SER A 7 -8.43 -15.44 63.89
CA SER A 7 -7.40 -16.09 63.06
C SER A 7 -8.10 -16.58 61.77
N GLY A 8 -7.41 -16.60 60.62
CA GLY A 8 -7.89 -17.36 59.45
C GLY A 8 -7.39 -16.83 58.12
N ALA A 9 -6.09 -17.00 57.85
CA ALA A 9 -5.53 -16.77 56.53
C ALA A 9 -6.01 -17.84 55.54
N ILE A 10 -6.65 -17.43 54.45
CA ILE A 10 -6.62 -18.13 53.17
C ILE A 10 -6.38 -17.08 52.10
N ALA A 11 -5.12 -16.84 51.78
CA ALA A 11 -4.74 -16.13 50.58
C ALA A 11 -5.07 -17.03 49.39
N ALA A 12 -6.25 -16.87 48.81
CA ALA A 12 -6.57 -17.44 47.50
C ALA A 12 -5.72 -16.69 46.46
N ALA A 13 -4.55 -17.24 46.16
CA ALA A 13 -3.73 -16.80 45.04
C ALA A 13 -4.51 -17.04 43.75
N CYS A 14 -5.22 -16.01 43.29
CA CYS A 14 -5.80 -15.97 41.95
C CYS A 14 -4.63 -15.82 40.98
N THR A 15 -4.06 -16.94 40.57
CA THR A 15 -3.10 -17.00 39.47
C THR A 15 -3.83 -16.58 38.20
N MET A 16 -3.79 -15.29 37.90
CA MET A 16 -4.13 -14.78 36.58
C MET A 16 -3.16 -15.41 35.60
N LEU A 17 -3.61 -16.46 34.90
CA LEU A 17 -2.95 -16.94 33.71
C LEU A 17 -2.81 -15.75 32.77
N PRO A 18 -1.60 -15.34 32.37
CA PRO A 18 -1.45 -14.31 31.36
C PRO A 18 -2.16 -14.83 30.11
N GLY A 19 -3.25 -14.16 29.74
CA GLY A 19 -3.95 -14.45 28.50
C GLY A 19 -2.92 -14.39 27.39
N LEU A 20 -2.73 -15.51 26.69
CA LEU A 20 -1.99 -15.55 25.44
C LEU A 20 -2.70 -14.57 24.50
N ALA A 21 -2.19 -13.35 24.43
CA ALA A 21 -2.58 -12.40 23.41
C ALA A 21 -2.25 -13.09 22.08
N LEU A 22 -3.29 -13.55 21.38
CA LEU A 22 -3.15 -13.94 19.99
C LEU A 22 -2.57 -12.72 19.28
N ALA A 23 -1.30 -12.80 18.92
CA ALA A 23 -0.70 -11.83 18.03
C ALA A 23 -1.53 -11.89 16.75
N GLN A 24 -2.43 -10.91 16.56
CA GLN A 24 -3.10 -10.74 15.30
C GLN A 24 -1.98 -10.49 14.29
N SER A 25 -1.71 -11.48 13.44
CA SER A 25 -0.87 -11.28 12.27
C SER A 25 -1.43 -10.06 11.54
N GLY A 26 -0.60 -9.04 11.35
CA GLY A 26 -0.99 -7.84 10.61
C GLY A 26 -1.51 -8.17 9.21
N PRO A 27 -2.01 -7.20 8.44
CA PRO A 27 -2.57 -7.44 7.10
C PRO A 27 -1.55 -8.00 6.10
N CYS A 28 -0.27 -8.01 6.44
CA CYS A 28 0.84 -8.46 5.62
C CYS A 28 1.28 -9.88 5.99
N LYS A 29 1.48 -10.70 4.96
CA LYS A 29 1.99 -12.07 5.07
C LYS A 29 3.15 -12.29 4.11
N HIS A 30 4.05 -13.18 4.50
CA HIS A 30 5.07 -13.70 3.60
C HIS A 30 4.44 -14.74 2.66
N VAL A 31 4.79 -14.65 1.38
CA VAL A 31 4.31 -15.54 0.32
C VAL A 31 5.50 -15.94 -0.55
N SER A 32 5.64 -17.24 -0.79
CA SER A 32 6.61 -17.77 -1.75
C SER A 32 5.89 -18.24 -3.01
N HIS A 33 6.36 -17.79 -4.17
CA HIS A 33 5.85 -18.19 -5.48
C HIS A 33 6.99 -18.34 -6.47
N GLU A 34 7.04 -19.48 -7.18
CA GLU A 34 8.07 -19.79 -8.18
C GLU A 34 9.53 -19.52 -7.74
N ARG A 35 9.83 -19.80 -6.46
CA ARG A 35 11.13 -19.58 -5.78
C ARG A 35 11.48 -18.12 -5.45
N ASN A 36 10.55 -17.20 -5.65
CA ASN A 36 10.66 -15.82 -5.19
C ASN A 36 9.82 -15.62 -3.92
N ALA A 37 10.31 -14.74 -3.04
CA ALA A 37 9.65 -14.37 -1.81
C ALA A 37 9.03 -12.97 -1.94
N TYR A 38 7.85 -12.81 -1.34
CA TYR A 38 7.07 -11.58 -1.39
C TYR A 38 6.43 -11.31 -0.03
N THR A 39 6.38 -10.02 0.33
CA THR A 39 5.47 -9.54 1.35
C THR A 39 4.19 -9.06 0.66
N VAL A 40 3.05 -9.67 1.01
CA VAL A 40 1.74 -9.35 0.44
C VAL A 40 0.81 -8.83 1.53
N CYS A 41 0.28 -7.63 1.35
CA CYS A 41 -0.60 -6.96 2.31
C CYS A 41 -2.00 -6.75 1.71
N ASP A 42 -3.00 -7.27 2.40
CA ASP A 42 -4.40 -7.17 2.01
C ASP A 42 -5.10 -6.04 2.79
N VAL A 43 -5.84 -5.18 2.10
CA VAL A 43 -6.51 -4.01 2.69
C VAL A 43 -7.98 -3.98 2.32
N ASP A 44 -8.84 -4.19 3.32
CA ASP A 44 -10.28 -3.93 3.23
C ASP A 44 -10.55 -2.46 3.56
N LEU A 45 -11.00 -1.70 2.55
CA LEU A 45 -11.27 -0.25 2.65
C LEU A 45 -12.43 0.10 3.58
N ARG A 46 -13.28 -0.87 3.94
CA ARG A 46 -14.35 -0.67 4.94
C ARG A 46 -13.80 -0.64 6.38
N LYS A 47 -12.56 -1.10 6.56
CA LYS A 47 -11.91 -1.25 7.87
C LYS A 47 -10.68 -0.39 8.02
N ASN A 48 -10.01 -0.07 6.91
CA ASN A 48 -8.73 0.61 6.91
C ASN A 48 -8.73 1.75 5.90
N ALA A 49 -8.05 2.84 6.23
CA ALA A 49 -7.85 3.96 5.31
C ALA A 49 -6.56 3.78 4.50
N VAL A 50 -6.63 4.13 3.21
CA VAL A 50 -5.44 4.34 2.37
C VAL A 50 -5.23 5.84 2.18
N ARG A 51 -3.96 6.26 2.22
CA ARG A 51 -3.53 7.65 2.08
C ARG A 51 -2.29 7.70 1.18
N LEU A 52 -2.16 8.78 0.43
CA LEU A 52 -0.91 9.17 -0.21
C LEU A 52 -0.29 10.31 0.61
N TYR A 53 1.03 10.36 0.60
CA TYR A 53 1.80 11.44 1.23
C TYR A 53 2.90 11.88 0.26
N TRP A 54 2.93 13.17 -0.06
CA TRP A 54 4.04 13.75 -0.82
C TRP A 54 4.73 14.85 -0.04
N GLN A 55 4.01 15.94 0.26
CA GLN A 55 4.57 17.11 0.91
C GLN A 55 4.18 17.18 2.39
N ARG A 56 5.12 17.64 3.21
CA ARG A 56 4.88 18.07 4.59
C ARG A 56 4.08 19.38 4.60
N PRO A 57 3.53 19.78 5.77
CA PRO A 57 2.86 21.07 5.92
C PRO A 57 3.70 22.29 5.51
N ASP A 58 5.04 22.19 5.59
CA ASP A 58 5.98 23.24 5.16
C ASP A 58 6.29 23.23 3.65
N GLY A 59 5.68 22.32 2.88
CA GLY A 59 5.88 22.17 1.44
C GLY A 59 7.07 21.29 1.04
N SER A 60 7.92 20.87 1.98
CA SER A 60 9.05 19.97 1.71
C SER A 60 8.57 18.52 1.47
N PRO A 61 9.24 17.74 0.61
CA PRO A 61 8.81 16.35 0.35
C PRO A 61 9.16 15.44 1.53
N TYR A 62 8.25 14.52 1.90
CA TYR A 62 8.52 13.49 2.92
C TYR A 62 9.78 12.68 2.59
N ALA A 63 9.99 12.35 1.31
CA ALA A 63 11.14 11.65 0.71
C ALA A 63 11.35 10.20 1.18
N TYR A 64 11.14 9.88 2.45
CA TYR A 64 11.36 8.55 3.03
C TYR A 64 10.13 8.06 3.80
N LEU A 65 9.84 6.76 3.73
CA LEU A 65 8.71 6.14 4.45
C LEU A 65 8.82 6.29 5.97
N ARG A 66 10.05 6.22 6.52
CA ARG A 66 10.32 6.45 7.95
C ARG A 66 9.98 7.86 8.43
N SER A 67 9.84 8.81 7.51
CA SER A 67 9.50 10.19 7.82
C SER A 67 7.99 10.42 7.83
N LEU A 68 7.18 9.42 7.48
CA LEU A 68 5.72 9.53 7.53
C LEU A 68 5.22 9.65 8.97
N PRO A 69 4.11 10.38 9.19
CA PRO A 69 3.46 10.41 10.50
C PRO A 69 3.08 9.00 10.94
N GLN A 70 3.39 8.65 12.19
CA GLN A 70 2.97 7.37 12.78
C GLN A 70 1.46 7.32 13.06
N SER A 71 0.83 8.50 13.13
CA SER A 71 -0.62 8.67 13.20
C SER A 71 -1.04 9.56 12.03
N LEU A 72 -1.90 9.02 11.17
CA LEU A 72 -2.25 9.63 9.87
C LEU A 72 -3.26 10.78 10.03
N ASP A 73 -4.03 10.77 11.11
CA ASP A 73 -4.79 11.86 11.76
C ASP A 73 -5.51 11.27 13.00
N ALA A 74 -6.25 12.07 13.78
CA ALA A 74 -6.97 11.59 14.96
C ALA A 74 -8.06 10.52 14.65
N LYS A 75 -8.41 10.31 13.38
CA LYS A 75 -9.50 9.41 12.94
C LYS A 75 -8.99 8.15 12.23
N ALA A 76 -7.79 8.18 11.63
CA ALA A 76 -7.27 7.13 10.76
C ALA A 76 -6.50 6.02 11.51
N GLY A 77 -6.22 6.20 12.81
CA GLY A 77 -5.51 5.21 13.61
C GLY A 77 -4.00 5.16 13.33
N PRO A 78 -3.28 4.18 13.91
CA PRO A 78 -1.84 4.03 13.73
C PRO A 78 -1.50 3.58 12.31
N LEU A 79 -0.32 3.98 11.82
CA LEU A 79 0.25 3.49 10.57
C LEU A 79 0.48 1.97 10.66
N ILE A 80 -0.20 1.19 9.81
CA ILE A 80 -0.07 -0.27 9.79
C ILE A 80 1.11 -0.72 8.92
N PHE A 81 1.23 -0.17 7.71
CA PHE A 81 2.37 -0.36 6.81
C PHE A 81 2.44 0.81 5.81
N ALA A 82 3.58 0.96 5.14
CA ALA A 82 3.78 1.94 4.08
C ALA A 82 4.69 1.37 2.98
N ILE A 83 4.43 1.75 1.73
CA ILE A 83 5.25 1.43 0.55
C ILE A 83 5.43 2.68 -0.30
N ASN A 84 6.44 2.73 -1.16
CA ASN A 84 6.53 3.76 -2.19
C ASN A 84 5.37 3.60 -3.19
N ALA A 85 4.84 4.72 -3.69
CA ALA A 85 3.74 4.75 -4.65
C ALA A 85 4.26 4.87 -6.10
N GLY A 86 3.70 5.79 -6.90
CA GLY A 86 4.19 6.09 -8.25
C GLY A 86 5.61 6.66 -8.29
N MET A 87 6.15 6.76 -9.50
CA MET A 87 7.51 7.27 -9.73
C MET A 87 7.64 8.77 -9.51
N PHE A 88 8.81 9.18 -9.02
CA PHE A 88 9.18 10.57 -8.77
C PHE A 88 10.51 10.91 -9.47
N ASP A 89 10.71 12.19 -9.75
CA ASP A 89 11.96 12.71 -10.30
C ASP A 89 13.02 12.92 -9.18
N PRO A 90 14.27 13.30 -9.50
CA PRO A 90 15.31 13.50 -8.48
C PRO A 90 14.99 14.57 -7.42
N THR A 91 13.96 15.40 -7.63
CA THR A 91 13.48 16.39 -6.65
C THR A 91 12.30 15.87 -5.81
N PHE A 92 12.01 14.57 -5.89
CA PHE A 92 10.88 13.89 -5.26
C PHE A 92 9.50 14.37 -5.74
N ARG A 93 9.41 14.98 -6.92
CA ARG A 93 8.13 15.35 -7.52
C ARG A 93 7.55 14.16 -8.31
N PRO A 94 6.25 13.84 -8.18
CA PRO A 94 5.61 12.81 -9.00
C PRO A 94 5.77 13.08 -10.50
N VAL A 95 6.16 12.04 -11.25
CA VAL A 95 6.36 12.10 -12.72
C VAL A 95 5.04 12.00 -13.49
N GLY A 96 4.00 11.44 -12.86
CA GLY A 96 2.67 11.26 -13.41
C GLY A 96 1.57 11.79 -12.51
N LEU A 97 0.33 11.40 -12.81
CA LEU A 97 -0.85 11.84 -12.04
C LEU A 97 -0.62 11.64 -10.54
N TYR A 98 -0.89 12.68 -9.78
CA TYR A 98 -0.89 12.63 -8.33
C TYR A 98 -2.09 13.41 -7.80
N VAL A 99 -2.98 12.71 -7.12
CA VAL A 99 -4.16 13.28 -6.45
C VAL A 99 -4.10 12.89 -4.98
N GLU A 100 -4.23 13.88 -4.11
CA GLU A 100 -4.17 13.72 -2.66
C GLU A 100 -5.29 14.57 -2.04
N GLN A 101 -6.08 13.96 -1.16
CA GLN A 101 -7.23 14.60 -0.51
C GLN A 101 -8.22 15.24 -1.52
N GLY A 102 -8.48 14.52 -2.61
CA GLY A 102 -9.37 14.94 -3.70
C GLY A 102 -8.81 16.03 -4.62
N ARG A 103 -7.57 16.50 -4.39
CA ARG A 103 -6.96 17.57 -5.17
C ARG A 103 -5.87 17.03 -6.10
N GLU A 104 -6.03 17.26 -7.40
CA GLU A 104 -4.99 16.97 -8.40
C GLU A 104 -3.82 17.94 -8.25
N LEU A 105 -2.66 17.43 -7.83
CA LEU A 105 -1.42 18.20 -7.65
C LEU A 105 -0.50 18.09 -8.87
N VAL A 106 -0.55 16.96 -9.57
CA VAL A 106 0.21 16.71 -10.79
C VAL A 106 -0.70 16.04 -11.81
N ARG A 107 -0.68 16.54 -13.05
CA ARG A 107 -1.47 15.97 -14.16
C ARG A 107 -0.91 14.62 -14.60
N ALA A 108 -1.77 13.78 -15.18
CA ALA A 108 -1.32 12.54 -15.80
C ALA A 108 -0.30 12.79 -16.91
N ASN A 109 0.73 11.95 -16.96
CA ASN A 109 1.72 11.97 -18.01
C ASN A 109 1.36 10.92 -19.08
N THR A 110 1.00 11.41 -20.26
CA THR A 110 0.61 10.60 -21.41
C THR A 110 1.71 10.48 -22.46
N LYS A 111 2.87 11.10 -22.25
CA LYS A 111 3.97 11.09 -23.20
C LYS A 111 4.53 9.68 -23.35
N SER A 112 4.99 9.36 -24.55
CA SER A 112 5.90 8.25 -24.77
C SER A 112 7.30 8.63 -24.27
N GLY A 113 8.09 7.64 -23.88
CA GLY A 113 9.41 7.85 -23.33
C GLY A 113 10.12 6.55 -23.02
N TYR A 114 11.31 6.65 -22.44
CA TYR A 114 12.10 5.51 -22.02
C TYR A 114 11.79 5.10 -20.59
N GLY A 115 12.14 3.87 -20.23
CA GLY A 115 11.99 3.34 -18.87
C GLY A 115 10.59 2.85 -18.53
N ASN A 116 10.47 2.24 -17.36
CA ASN A 116 9.32 1.46 -16.95
C ASN A 116 8.01 2.29 -16.89
N PHE A 117 8.11 3.57 -16.53
CA PHE A 117 6.94 4.46 -16.45
C PHE A 117 6.20 4.58 -17.79
N HIS A 118 6.97 4.60 -18.88
CA HIS A 118 6.48 4.78 -20.23
C HIS A 118 6.19 3.45 -20.94
N LEU A 119 6.39 2.31 -20.29
CA LEU A 119 6.01 1.01 -20.82
C LEU A 119 4.49 0.88 -20.81
N LYS A 120 3.87 1.12 -21.97
CA LYS A 120 2.41 1.08 -22.15
C LYS A 120 1.88 -0.35 -22.36
N PRO A 121 0.67 -0.65 -21.85
CA PRO A 121 -0.19 0.23 -21.04
C PRO A 121 0.34 0.49 -19.61
N ASN A 122 0.20 1.73 -19.17
CA ASN A 122 0.50 2.15 -17.80
C ASN A 122 -0.79 2.62 -17.12
N GLY A 123 -0.81 2.58 -15.79
CA GLY A 123 -2.04 2.58 -15.01
C GLY A 123 -2.14 3.71 -14.00
N VAL A 124 -3.38 4.01 -13.60
CA VAL A 124 -3.72 4.86 -12.48
C VAL A 124 -4.44 4.01 -11.45
N PHE A 125 -3.82 3.86 -10.28
CA PHE A 125 -4.50 3.38 -9.07
C PHE A 125 -5.23 4.57 -8.42
N TYR A 126 -6.47 4.36 -8.01
CA TYR A 126 -7.26 5.38 -7.32
C TYR A 126 -8.12 4.77 -6.21
N VAL A 127 -8.51 5.62 -5.25
CA VAL A 127 -9.49 5.31 -4.19
C VAL A 127 -10.58 6.40 -4.19
N ALA A 128 -11.83 5.99 -4.00
CA ALA A 128 -13.02 6.82 -3.88
C ALA A 128 -13.93 6.23 -2.78
N GLY A 129 -13.90 6.83 -1.60
CA GLY A 129 -14.54 6.32 -0.39
C GLY A 129 -14.00 4.93 -0.05
N GLU A 130 -14.92 3.97 0.07
CA GLU A 130 -14.61 2.57 0.37
C GLU A 130 -14.34 1.73 -0.89
N MET A 131 -14.15 2.37 -2.04
CA MET A 131 -13.87 1.70 -3.31
C MET A 131 -12.51 2.10 -3.88
N ALA A 132 -11.84 1.16 -4.55
CA ALA A 132 -10.62 1.37 -5.30
C ALA A 132 -10.73 0.81 -6.71
N GLY A 133 -9.82 1.26 -7.57
CA GLY A 133 -9.69 0.78 -8.93
C GLY A 133 -8.30 0.98 -9.48
N VAL A 134 -7.97 0.18 -10.49
CA VAL A 134 -6.85 0.44 -11.39
C VAL A 134 -7.40 0.56 -12.80
N LEU A 135 -7.12 1.67 -13.46
CA LEU A 135 -7.49 1.89 -14.86
C LEU A 135 -6.26 2.16 -15.69
N GLU A 136 -6.28 1.76 -16.95
CA GLU A 136 -5.33 2.27 -17.93
C GLU A 136 -5.40 3.81 -17.96
N THR A 137 -4.25 4.48 -18.10
CA THR A 137 -4.19 5.94 -18.00
C THR A 137 -5.18 6.65 -18.93
N SER A 138 -5.33 6.19 -20.18
CA SER A 138 -6.26 6.81 -21.13
C SER A 138 -7.73 6.62 -20.70
N ALA A 139 -8.09 5.43 -20.21
CA ALA A 139 -9.41 5.13 -19.69
C ALA A 139 -9.73 5.94 -18.43
N TYR A 140 -8.77 6.12 -17.52
CA TYR A 140 -8.90 6.98 -16.36
C TYR A 140 -9.20 8.44 -16.76
N LEU A 141 -8.42 8.97 -17.71
CA LEU A 141 -8.58 10.35 -18.19
C LEU A 141 -9.89 10.60 -18.93
N LYS A 142 -10.46 9.56 -19.55
CA LYS A 142 -11.78 9.60 -20.18
C LYS A 142 -12.90 9.54 -19.13
N ARG A 143 -12.80 8.66 -18.14
CA ARG A 143 -13.84 8.44 -17.12
C ARG A 143 -13.89 9.55 -16.07
N ARG A 144 -12.73 10.10 -15.68
CA ARG A 144 -12.55 11.12 -14.62
C ARG A 144 -13.42 10.86 -13.39
N PRO A 145 -13.24 9.70 -12.72
CA PRO A 145 -14.01 9.41 -11.51
C PRO A 145 -13.76 10.49 -10.44
N ALA A 146 -14.79 10.80 -9.64
CA ALA A 146 -14.60 11.52 -8.39
C ALA A 146 -13.85 10.59 -7.42
N ILE A 147 -12.69 11.03 -6.96
CA ILE A 147 -11.72 10.21 -6.23
C ILE A 147 -11.07 11.02 -5.10
N ASP A 148 -10.68 10.34 -4.04
CA ASP A 148 -9.99 10.94 -2.89
C ASP A 148 -8.47 10.95 -3.08
N LEU A 149 -7.95 9.94 -3.77
CA LEU A 149 -6.53 9.86 -4.13
C LEU A 149 -6.33 9.07 -5.41
N ALA A 150 -5.24 9.39 -6.10
CA ALA A 150 -4.79 8.65 -7.27
C ALA A 150 -3.29 8.81 -7.47
N THR A 151 -2.64 7.76 -7.96
CA THR A 151 -1.25 7.78 -8.36
C THR A 151 -1.09 7.04 -9.69
N GLN A 152 -0.38 7.65 -10.63
CA GLN A 152 -0.01 7.01 -11.88
C GLN A 152 1.31 6.28 -11.73
N SER A 153 1.37 5.06 -12.24
CA SER A 153 2.59 4.28 -12.36
C SER A 153 2.58 3.45 -13.63
N GLY A 154 3.71 2.80 -13.92
CA GLY A 154 3.84 1.93 -15.08
C GLY A 154 4.94 0.90 -14.87
N PRO A 155 4.84 -0.24 -15.57
CA PRO A 155 3.72 -0.70 -16.40
C PRO A 155 2.51 -1.18 -15.58
N MET A 156 1.35 -1.35 -16.22
CA MET A 156 0.32 -2.25 -15.67
C MET A 156 0.83 -3.68 -15.74
N LEU A 157 0.58 -4.51 -14.72
CA LEU A 157 1.14 -5.86 -14.64
C LEU A 157 0.20 -6.90 -15.25
N VAL A 158 -1.02 -6.95 -14.73
CA VAL A 158 -2.09 -7.87 -15.14
C VAL A 158 -3.33 -7.06 -15.52
N ILE A 159 -3.88 -7.35 -16.69
CA ILE A 159 -4.95 -6.57 -17.32
C ILE A 159 -6.02 -7.56 -17.76
N ASN A 160 -7.19 -7.51 -17.13
CA ASN A 160 -8.28 -8.46 -17.39
C ASN A 160 -7.82 -9.93 -17.32
N GLY A 161 -7.00 -10.26 -16.32
CA GLY A 161 -6.44 -11.61 -16.13
C GLY A 161 -5.30 -12.00 -17.07
N ARG A 162 -4.82 -11.07 -17.93
CA ARG A 162 -3.71 -11.33 -18.86
C ARG A 162 -2.48 -10.52 -18.47
N LEU A 163 -1.31 -11.14 -18.52
CA LEU A 163 -0.04 -10.43 -18.33
C LEU A 163 0.14 -9.33 -19.38
N HIS A 164 0.86 -8.28 -18.99
CA HIS A 164 1.22 -7.20 -19.88
C HIS A 164 1.94 -7.73 -21.14
N PRO A 165 1.53 -7.34 -22.36
CA PRO A 165 1.98 -7.98 -23.60
C PRO A 165 3.46 -7.77 -23.94
N LYS A 166 4.12 -6.81 -23.27
CA LYS A 166 5.56 -6.55 -23.42
C LYS A 166 6.42 -7.21 -22.34
N PHE A 167 5.85 -8.05 -21.48
CA PHE A 167 6.65 -8.81 -20.54
C PHE A 167 7.32 -9.97 -21.26
N ASP A 168 8.60 -10.15 -20.93
CA ASP A 168 9.45 -11.18 -21.49
C ASP A 168 9.90 -12.09 -20.33
N ARG A 169 9.55 -13.37 -20.44
CA ARG A 169 9.95 -14.42 -19.51
C ARG A 169 11.47 -14.55 -19.39
N ALA A 170 12.20 -14.24 -20.46
CA ALA A 170 13.65 -14.28 -20.50
C ALA A 170 14.29 -12.94 -20.08
N SER A 171 13.52 -11.95 -19.62
CA SER A 171 14.05 -10.65 -19.26
C SER A 171 15.10 -10.74 -18.15
N SER A 172 16.29 -10.21 -18.42
CA SER A 172 17.37 -10.06 -17.45
C SER A 172 17.25 -8.80 -16.57
N SER A 173 16.18 -8.02 -16.73
CA SER A 173 15.94 -6.82 -15.92
C SER A 173 15.38 -7.19 -14.55
N LEU A 174 16.29 -7.48 -13.62
CA LEU A 174 15.96 -7.82 -12.23
C LEU A 174 16.04 -6.57 -11.35
N LYS A 175 14.98 -6.32 -10.59
CA LYS A 175 14.86 -5.22 -9.62
C LYS A 175 13.95 -5.63 -8.46
N THR A 176 14.10 -5.00 -7.30
CA THR A 176 13.03 -5.00 -6.30
C THR A 176 11.82 -4.30 -6.88
N ARG A 177 10.63 -4.90 -6.72
CA ARG A 177 9.39 -4.41 -7.30
C ARG A 177 8.31 -4.37 -6.25
N ASN A 178 7.47 -3.35 -6.34
CA ASN A 178 6.23 -3.27 -5.61
C ASN A 178 5.07 -2.98 -6.57
N GLY A 179 3.88 -3.40 -6.19
CA GLY A 179 2.68 -3.27 -7.01
C GLY A 179 1.43 -3.21 -6.17
N VAL A 180 0.35 -2.74 -6.81
CA VAL A 180 -1.00 -2.68 -6.24
C VAL A 180 -1.98 -3.31 -7.22
N GLY A 181 -2.87 -4.14 -6.69
CA GLY A 181 -3.94 -4.79 -7.43
C GLY A 181 -5.27 -4.68 -6.69
N ILE A 182 -6.37 -4.90 -7.40
CA ILE A 182 -7.74 -4.84 -6.87
C ILE A 182 -8.35 -6.23 -7.03
N ARG A 183 -8.68 -6.88 -5.92
CA ARG A 183 -9.38 -8.19 -5.94
C ARG A 183 -10.89 -8.02 -6.00
N ALA A 184 -11.40 -7.03 -5.28
CA ALA A 184 -12.80 -6.60 -5.28
C ALA A 184 -12.86 -5.09 -5.06
N PRO A 185 -14.01 -4.40 -5.30
CA PRO A 185 -14.08 -2.94 -5.21
C PRO A 185 -13.50 -2.35 -3.92
N ASN A 186 -13.64 -3.03 -2.78
CA ASN A 186 -13.16 -2.59 -1.47
C ASN A 186 -11.93 -3.37 -0.97
N ASP A 187 -11.34 -4.26 -1.78
CA ASP A 187 -10.27 -5.18 -1.39
C ASP A 187 -9.03 -4.96 -2.27
N ILE A 188 -8.04 -4.29 -1.69
CA ILE A 188 -6.77 -3.95 -2.33
C ILE A 188 -5.71 -4.96 -1.89
N VAL A 189 -4.89 -5.41 -2.83
CA VAL A 189 -3.68 -6.17 -2.55
C VAL A 189 -2.46 -5.32 -2.89
N PHE A 190 -1.55 -5.19 -1.94
CA PHE A 190 -0.21 -4.66 -2.17
C PHE A 190 0.80 -5.80 -2.13
N ALA A 191 1.74 -5.81 -3.06
CA ALA A 191 2.82 -6.78 -3.09
C ALA A 191 4.17 -6.06 -3.15
N ASN A 192 5.14 -6.55 -2.42
CA ASN A 192 6.54 -6.12 -2.49
C ASN A 192 7.43 -7.36 -2.58
N SER A 193 8.30 -7.42 -3.58
CA SER A 193 9.28 -8.50 -3.68
C SER A 193 10.35 -8.33 -2.61
N GLU A 194 10.73 -9.44 -1.98
CA GLU A 194 11.79 -9.47 -0.97
C GLU A 194 13.19 -9.60 -1.59
N GLY A 195 13.24 -9.89 -2.89
CA GLY A 195 14.44 -9.89 -3.73
C GLY A 195 14.21 -9.24 -5.09
N GLU A 196 15.22 -9.31 -5.96
CA GLU A 196 15.10 -8.82 -7.32
C GLU A 196 14.36 -9.81 -8.23
N VAL A 197 13.39 -9.33 -9.00
CA VAL A 197 12.58 -10.14 -9.93
C VAL A 197 12.38 -9.40 -11.26
N SER A 198 12.07 -10.14 -12.33
CA SER A 198 11.61 -9.55 -13.59
C SER A 198 10.17 -9.04 -13.45
N PHE A 199 9.67 -8.27 -14.41
CA PHE A 199 8.24 -7.90 -14.41
C PHE A 199 7.34 -9.11 -14.63
N ASP A 200 7.77 -10.05 -15.48
CA ASP A 200 7.02 -11.28 -15.77
C ASP A 200 6.86 -12.13 -14.50
N ALA A 201 7.95 -12.35 -13.75
CA ALA A 201 7.92 -13.12 -12.50
C ALA A 201 7.22 -12.39 -11.34
N PHE A 202 7.05 -11.06 -11.41
CA PHE A 202 6.34 -10.29 -10.38
C PHE A 202 4.83 -10.26 -10.60
N ALA A 203 4.36 -10.43 -11.85
CA ALA A 203 2.99 -10.24 -12.25
C ALA A 203 2.17 -11.53 -12.13
#